data_AF-A0A9W8EYD9-F1
#
_entry.id   AF-A0A9W8EYD9-F1
#
_cell.length_a   1.000
_cell.length_b   1.000
_cell.length_c   1.000
_cell.angle_alpha   90.00
_cell.angle_beta   90.00
_cell.angle_gamma   90.00
#
_symmetry.space_group_name_H-M   'P 1'
#
loop_
_entity.id
_entity.type
_entity.pdbx_description
1 polymer ?
#
loop_
_entity_poly.entity_id
_entity_poly.type
_entity_poly.pdbx_seq_one_letter_code
_entity_poly.pdbx_strand_id
1 'polypeptide(L)'
;MTSRLDAITQRMSKLMLKRWSMLAEVCSEDGCSVPLMRDPVTNATKCVWHDARELFPDECFDEEEDVEQPKHYDDSELVKEDEKLDTPKTAIAEDELNELRRRKREQSDVASERIGKRLLQGWAMIDRSCPNESCYNVPLVQDREKVQECVVCNQKYMDEDAYVAKYGAPEQETKPEPQQPTKPVEKKQDVEATMPPAPVLNPVVTATSSAVSSQLSPAISQAVNVLNTKIAELSVRLAAATDLDDIQRISKAIGVCAKTITKCNKAKTAEYMQMKFFEQSLDMKKDSGEEDMKKLDTLDDLRSIHRPVSGHSVTLAKGVYPSLNALQAIRINKLLGQLACCKAPKDRSIGFKFVSKD
;
A
#
# COMPACT_ATOMS: atom_id res chain seq x y z
N MET A 1 17.48 -13.90 4.73
CA MET A 1 17.68 -12.86 5.76
C MET A 1 16.40 -12.03 5.85
N THR A 2 15.59 -12.23 6.88
CA THR A 2 14.42 -11.37 7.16
C THR A 2 14.90 -9.97 7.52
N SER A 3 14.17 -8.92 7.11
CA SER A 3 14.55 -7.56 7.48
C SER A 3 14.47 -7.40 8.99
N ARG A 4 15.35 -6.60 9.60
CA ARG A 4 15.28 -6.24 11.02
C ARG A 4 13.87 -5.77 11.41
N LEU A 5 13.22 -5.01 10.54
CA LEU A 5 11.85 -4.51 10.73
C LEU A 5 10.81 -5.64 10.72
N ASP A 6 11.00 -6.67 9.91
CA ASP A 6 10.08 -7.82 9.84
C ASP A 6 10.13 -8.62 11.14
N ALA A 7 11.35 -8.87 11.66
CA ALA A 7 11.54 -9.55 12.95
C ALA A 7 10.91 -8.77 14.11
N ILE A 8 11.08 -7.43 14.14
CA ILE A 8 10.43 -6.57 15.14
C ILE A 8 8.91 -6.67 15.04
N THR A 9 8.35 -6.55 13.82
CA THR A 9 6.89 -6.59 13.60
C THR A 9 6.29 -7.94 14.01
N GLN A 10 6.98 -9.04 13.69
CA GLN A 10 6.56 -10.39 14.06
C GLN A 10 6.57 -10.61 15.58
N ARG A 11 7.58 -10.09 16.28
CA ARG A 11 7.64 -10.17 17.74
C ARG A 11 6.61 -9.27 18.42
N MET A 12 6.37 -8.08 17.88
CA MET A 12 5.31 -7.18 18.35
C MET A 12 3.95 -7.86 18.26
N SER A 13 3.62 -8.47 17.12
CA SER A 13 2.33 -9.16 16.95
C SER A 13 2.18 -10.35 17.89
N LYS A 14 3.25 -11.14 18.10
CA LYS A 14 3.26 -12.25 19.06
C LYS A 14 2.97 -11.81 20.49
N LEU A 15 3.50 -10.67 20.92
CA LEU A 15 3.24 -10.12 22.25
C LEU A 15 1.84 -9.50 22.37
N MET A 16 1.32 -8.85 21.32
CA MET A 16 -0.06 -8.35 21.30
C MET A 16 -1.09 -9.49 21.46
N LEU A 17 -0.83 -10.64 20.84
CA LEU A 17 -1.66 -11.85 21.03
C LEU A 17 -1.60 -12.36 22.48
N LYS A 18 -0.48 -12.15 23.17
CA LYS A 18 -0.33 -12.40 24.61
C LYS A 18 -0.88 -11.25 25.48
N ARG A 19 -1.65 -10.32 24.90
CA ARG A 19 -2.26 -9.15 25.57
C ARG A 19 -1.27 -8.12 26.12
N TRP A 20 -0.05 -8.07 25.58
CA TRP A 20 0.86 -6.96 25.87
C TRP A 20 0.36 -5.67 25.22
N SER A 21 0.51 -4.56 25.92
CA SER A 21 0.07 -3.25 25.45
C SER A 21 1.25 -2.45 24.90
N MET A 22 1.16 -1.95 23.68
CA MET A 22 2.17 -1.05 23.12
C MET A 22 2.10 0.32 23.81
N LEU A 23 3.24 0.87 24.18
CA LEU A 23 3.35 2.20 24.77
C LEU A 23 3.76 3.23 23.72
N ALA A 24 3.47 4.51 23.99
CA ALA A 24 3.91 5.62 23.15
C ALA A 24 5.42 5.91 23.27
N GLU A 25 6.07 5.36 24.29
CA GLU A 25 7.49 5.52 24.56
C GLU A 25 8.31 4.57 23.67
N VAL A 26 9.48 5.06 23.24
CA VAL A 26 10.47 4.30 22.47
C VAL A 26 11.61 3.85 23.37
N CYS A 27 12.29 2.77 22.98
CA CYS A 27 13.45 2.26 23.70
C CYS A 27 14.52 3.35 23.92
N SER A 28 15.10 3.39 25.12
CA SER A 28 16.11 4.41 25.49
C SER A 28 17.53 4.10 24.97
N GLU A 29 17.74 2.90 24.43
CA GLU A 29 19.03 2.48 23.85
C GLU A 29 19.36 3.28 22.59
N ASP A 30 20.61 3.70 22.47
CA ASP A 30 21.04 4.63 21.42
C ASP A 30 20.86 4.02 20.03
N GLY A 31 20.19 4.76 19.14
CA GLY A 31 19.85 4.29 17.80
C GLY A 31 18.70 3.26 17.71
N CYS A 32 17.97 3.00 18.79
CA CYS A 32 16.79 2.12 18.78
C CYS A 32 15.49 2.91 18.76
N SER A 33 14.72 2.79 17.68
CA SER A 33 13.40 3.43 17.53
C SER A 33 12.22 2.47 17.74
N VAL A 34 12.46 1.34 18.40
CA VAL A 34 11.44 0.31 18.63
C VAL A 34 10.54 0.73 19.79
N PRO A 35 9.20 0.67 19.65
CA PRO A 35 8.28 1.00 20.73
C PRO A 35 8.40 0.01 21.90
N LEU A 36 8.20 0.52 23.12
CA LEU A 36 8.14 -0.30 24.32
C LEU A 36 6.79 -1.02 24.44
N MET A 37 6.80 -2.20 25.04
CA MET A 37 5.61 -3.02 25.29
C MET A 37 5.47 -3.26 26.79
N ARG A 38 4.25 -3.18 27.33
CA ARG A 38 3.93 -3.42 28.74
C ARG A 38 3.30 -4.79 28.92
N ASP A 39 3.88 -5.58 29.82
CA ASP A 39 3.34 -6.86 30.27
C ASP A 39 2.03 -6.66 31.06
N PRO A 40 0.92 -7.33 30.71
CA PRO A 40 -0.34 -7.20 31.45
C PRO A 40 -0.27 -7.75 32.89
N VAL A 41 0.66 -8.67 33.19
CA VAL A 41 0.75 -9.32 34.50
C VAL A 41 1.72 -8.56 35.41
N THR A 42 2.94 -8.31 34.91
CA THR A 42 4.00 -7.69 35.72
C THR A 42 4.02 -6.17 35.62
N ASN A 43 3.31 -5.58 34.65
CA ASN A 43 3.44 -4.16 34.25
C ASN A 43 4.87 -3.75 33.86
N ALA A 44 5.79 -4.70 33.66
CA ALA A 44 7.13 -4.41 33.18
C ALA A 44 7.07 -3.90 31.74
N THR A 45 7.88 -2.89 31.46
CA THR A 45 8.04 -2.31 30.12
C THR A 45 9.30 -2.87 29.50
N LYS A 46 9.17 -3.53 28.35
CA LYS A 46 10.29 -4.15 27.63
C LYS A 46 10.34 -3.72 26.17
N CYS A 47 11.54 -3.55 25.65
CA CYS A 47 11.82 -3.33 24.24
C CYS A 47 11.77 -4.67 23.49
N VAL A 48 11.00 -4.72 22.41
CA VAL A 48 10.82 -5.94 21.60
C VAL A 48 12.13 -6.42 20.96
N TRP A 49 13.09 -5.52 20.76
CA TRP A 49 14.39 -5.84 20.16
C TRP A 49 15.46 -6.20 21.19
N HIS A 50 15.70 -5.34 22.18
CA HIS A 50 16.78 -5.55 23.15
C HIS A 50 16.46 -6.61 24.20
N ASP A 51 15.20 -6.74 24.60
CA ASP A 51 14.78 -7.72 25.60
C ASP A 51 14.28 -9.02 24.97
N ALA A 52 14.59 -9.27 23.69
CA ALA A 52 14.05 -10.39 22.95
C ALA A 52 14.43 -11.74 23.56
N ARG A 53 15.63 -11.86 24.15
CA ARG A 53 16.09 -13.07 24.84
C ARG A 53 15.26 -13.39 26.07
N GLU A 54 14.78 -12.38 26.79
CA GLU A 54 13.92 -12.56 27.96
C GLU A 54 12.46 -12.79 27.57
N LEU A 55 11.99 -12.13 26.51
CA LEU A 55 10.61 -12.20 26.04
C LEU A 55 10.29 -13.50 25.29
N PHE A 56 11.30 -14.10 24.66
CA PHE A 56 11.17 -15.27 23.80
C PHE A 56 12.28 -16.30 24.05
N PRO A 57 12.32 -16.95 25.23
CA PRO A 57 13.34 -17.95 25.54
C PRO A 57 13.30 -19.17 24.60
N ASP A 58 12.11 -19.48 24.06
CA ASP A 58 11.91 -20.59 23.12
C ASP A 58 12.36 -20.24 21.68
N GLU A 59 12.51 -18.94 21.38
CA GLU A 59 13.22 -18.53 20.17
C GLU A 59 14.70 -18.67 20.52
N CYS A 60 15.23 -19.89 20.40
CA CYS A 60 16.67 -20.13 20.39
C CYS A 60 17.24 -19.24 19.30
N PHE A 61 17.78 -18.09 19.69
CA PHE A 61 18.77 -17.41 18.90
C PHE A 61 19.96 -18.33 18.96
N ASP A 62 20.06 -19.24 18.00
CA ASP A 62 21.37 -19.70 17.57
C ASP A 62 22.06 -18.44 17.06
N GLU A 63 22.56 -17.63 18.00
CA GLU A 63 23.63 -16.69 17.74
C GLU A 63 24.71 -17.59 17.16
N GLU A 64 24.89 -17.50 15.84
CA GLU A 64 26.04 -18.04 15.13
C GLU A 64 27.29 -17.36 15.73
N GLU A 65 27.67 -17.76 16.94
CA GLU A 65 29.04 -17.68 17.44
C GLU A 65 29.84 -18.62 16.54
N ASP A 66 30.50 -18.04 15.54
CA ASP A 66 31.67 -18.60 14.85
C ASP A 66 31.63 -20.13 14.66
N VAL A 67 30.59 -20.64 14.00
CA VAL A 67 30.63 -21.99 13.46
C VAL A 67 31.60 -21.92 12.27
N GLU A 68 32.82 -22.40 12.52
CA GLU A 68 33.80 -22.79 11.52
C GLU A 68 33.08 -23.40 10.32
N GLN A 69 33.54 -23.00 9.12
CA GLN A 69 33.16 -23.51 7.80
C GLN A 69 32.44 -24.87 7.85
N PRO A 70 31.26 -25.00 7.22
CA PRO A 70 30.48 -26.23 7.29
C PRO A 70 31.34 -27.40 6.78
N LYS A 71 31.82 -28.22 7.71
CA LYS A 71 32.26 -29.58 7.41
C LYS A 71 31.02 -30.30 6.93
N HIS A 72 31.03 -30.53 5.62
CA HIS A 72 30.18 -31.44 4.87
C HIS A 72 29.91 -32.72 5.67
N TYR A 73 28.82 -32.73 6.44
CA TYR A 73 28.30 -33.95 7.07
C TYR A 73 27.47 -34.67 6.01
N ASP A 74 28.08 -35.71 5.47
CA ASP A 74 27.48 -36.76 4.67
C ASP A 74 26.58 -37.60 5.58
N ASP A 75 25.35 -37.13 5.83
CA ASP A 75 24.31 -37.94 6.46
C ASP A 75 23.53 -38.67 5.38
N SER A 76 24.22 -39.66 4.83
CA SER A 76 23.69 -40.71 3.98
C SER A 76 23.30 -41.90 4.85
N GLU A 77 22.14 -41.89 5.52
CA GLU A 77 21.55 -43.15 5.97
C GLU A 77 20.01 -43.20 5.87
N LEU A 78 19.57 -43.87 4.80
CA LEU A 78 18.39 -44.74 4.73
C LEU A 78 16.98 -44.12 4.87
N VAL A 79 16.45 -43.62 3.74
CA VAL A 79 15.30 -44.28 3.07
C VAL A 79 15.52 -44.21 1.56
N LYS A 80 15.96 -45.33 0.99
CA LYS A 80 15.94 -45.58 -0.46
C LYS A 80 14.58 -46.18 -0.81
N GLU A 81 13.69 -45.40 -1.40
CA GLU A 81 12.72 -45.93 -2.34
C GLU A 81 12.76 -45.07 -3.60
N ASP A 82 13.43 -45.66 -4.60
CA ASP A 82 13.62 -45.16 -5.94
C ASP A 82 12.28 -45.14 -6.69
N GLU A 83 11.58 -44.00 -6.70
CA GLU A 83 10.72 -43.64 -7.82
C GLU A 83 11.17 -42.29 -8.39
N LYS A 84 12.14 -42.41 -9.30
CA LYS A 84 12.63 -41.37 -10.18
C LYS A 84 11.55 -41.07 -11.24
N LEU A 85 10.42 -40.48 -10.81
CA LEU A 85 9.48 -39.89 -11.75
C LEU A 85 10.05 -38.54 -12.18
N ASP A 86 10.75 -38.55 -13.33
CA ASP A 86 11.11 -37.36 -14.10
C ASP A 86 9.83 -36.58 -14.45
N THR A 87 9.32 -35.79 -13.50
CA THR A 87 8.27 -34.82 -13.74
C THR A 87 8.94 -33.62 -14.41
N PRO A 88 8.59 -33.32 -15.68
CA PRO A 88 9.22 -32.23 -16.40
C PRO A 88 8.99 -30.93 -15.63
N LYS A 89 10.10 -30.30 -15.22
CA LYS A 89 10.14 -29.01 -14.55
C LYS A 89 9.55 -27.94 -15.49
N THR A 90 8.25 -27.72 -15.38
CA THR A 90 7.49 -26.74 -16.15
C THR A 90 7.84 -25.33 -15.66
N ALA A 91 8.81 -24.69 -16.30
CA ALA A 91 9.09 -23.25 -16.11
C ALA A 91 7.85 -22.35 -16.36
N ILE A 92 6.80 -22.88 -17.00
CA ILE A 92 5.52 -22.19 -17.21
C ILE A 92 4.72 -22.04 -15.88
N ALA A 93 4.95 -22.89 -14.87
CA ALA A 93 4.14 -22.91 -13.65
C ALA A 93 4.48 -21.79 -12.64
N GLU A 94 5.73 -21.29 -12.62
CA GLU A 94 6.14 -20.24 -11.68
C GLU A 94 5.57 -18.88 -12.05
N ASP A 95 5.54 -18.56 -13.35
CA ASP A 95 4.99 -17.30 -13.85
C ASP A 95 3.47 -17.24 -13.65
N GLU A 96 2.75 -18.34 -13.92
CA GLU A 96 1.31 -18.43 -13.68
C GLU A 96 0.97 -18.28 -12.18
N LEU A 97 1.76 -18.89 -11.30
CA LEU A 97 1.58 -18.75 -9.85
C LEU A 97 1.83 -17.30 -9.38
N ASN A 98 2.85 -16.64 -9.93
CA ASN A 98 3.14 -15.24 -9.59
C ASN A 98 2.03 -14.30 -10.07
N GLU A 99 1.51 -14.52 -11.26
CA GLU A 99 0.36 -13.78 -11.80
C GLU A 99 -0.90 -14.00 -10.94
N LEU A 100 -1.16 -15.24 -10.51
CA LEU A 100 -2.26 -15.55 -9.60
C LEU A 100 -2.12 -14.83 -8.25
N ARG A 101 -0.90 -14.80 -7.68
CA ARG A 101 -0.62 -14.06 -6.44
C ARG A 101 -0.83 -12.56 -6.61
N ARG A 102 -0.46 -12.00 -7.76
CA ARG A 102 -0.69 -10.58 -8.07
C ARG A 102 -2.19 -10.26 -8.13
N ARG A 103 -2.97 -11.06 -8.85
CA ARG A 103 -4.44 -10.91 -8.95
C ARG A 103 -5.12 -10.98 -7.58
N LYS A 104 -4.67 -11.86 -6.68
CA LYS A 104 -5.18 -11.96 -5.31
C LYS A 104 -4.94 -10.68 -4.51
N ARG A 105 -3.76 -10.05 -4.63
CA ARG A 105 -3.45 -8.78 -3.95
C ARG A 105 -4.30 -7.64 -4.48
N GLU A 106 -4.37 -7.49 -5.80
CA GLU A 106 -5.18 -6.44 -6.44
C GLU A 106 -6.67 -6.59 -6.07
N GLN A 107 -7.19 -7.82 -6.05
CA GLN A 107 -8.57 -8.08 -5.59
C GLN A 107 -8.75 -7.75 -4.10
N SER A 108 -7.79 -8.11 -3.24
CA SER A 108 -7.83 -7.79 -1.81
C SER A 108 -7.85 -6.28 -1.55
N ASP A 109 -7.08 -5.52 -2.32
CA ASP A 109 -7.04 -4.05 -2.21
C ASP A 109 -8.40 -3.44 -2.61
N VAL A 110 -8.97 -3.87 -3.74
CA VAL A 110 -10.30 -3.43 -4.20
C VAL A 110 -11.39 -3.85 -3.22
N ALA A 111 -11.34 -5.07 -2.69
CA ALA A 111 -12.29 -5.56 -1.71
C ALA A 111 -12.25 -4.71 -0.44
N SER A 112 -11.05 -4.42 0.08
CA SER A 112 -10.86 -3.62 1.30
C SER A 112 -11.40 -2.21 1.14
N GLU A 113 -11.17 -1.56 0.00
CA GLU A 113 -11.72 -0.23 -0.30
C GLU A 113 -13.26 -0.23 -0.30
N ARG A 114 -13.87 -1.21 -0.97
CA ARG A 114 -15.34 -1.30 -1.09
C ARG A 114 -16.00 -1.73 0.22
N ILE A 115 -15.38 -2.63 0.98
CA ILE A 115 -15.82 -3.00 2.33
C ILE A 115 -15.85 -1.74 3.20
N GLY A 116 -14.77 -0.95 3.23
CA GLY A 116 -14.72 0.29 4.00
C GLY A 116 -15.87 1.24 3.66
N LYS A 117 -16.20 1.40 2.36
CA LYS A 117 -17.34 2.20 1.91
C LYS A 117 -18.68 1.68 2.43
N ARG A 118 -18.92 0.35 2.42
CA ARG A 118 -20.16 -0.25 2.93
C ARG A 118 -20.27 -0.14 4.45
N LEU A 119 -19.17 -0.34 5.18
CA LEU A 119 -19.14 -0.16 6.63
C LEU A 119 -19.50 1.27 7.03
N LEU A 120 -19.00 2.28 6.30
CA LEU A 120 -19.36 3.69 6.52
C LEU A 120 -20.84 3.99 6.22
N GLN A 121 -21.49 3.19 5.36
CA GLN A 121 -22.93 3.25 5.10
C GLN A 121 -23.76 2.55 6.19
N GLY A 122 -23.11 1.97 7.21
CA GLY A 122 -23.77 1.25 8.30
C GLY A 122 -24.06 -0.22 8.00
N TRP A 123 -23.38 -0.81 7.01
CA TRP A 123 -23.40 -2.25 6.78
C TRP A 123 -22.49 -2.96 7.79
N ALA A 124 -22.72 -4.25 8.02
CA ALA A 124 -21.90 -5.08 8.91
C ALA A 124 -21.13 -6.14 8.11
N MET A 125 -19.90 -6.46 8.50
CA MET A 125 -19.15 -7.59 7.92
C MET A 125 -19.58 -8.89 8.61
N ILE A 126 -19.81 -9.97 7.86
CA ILE A 126 -20.16 -11.28 8.41
C ILE A 126 -18.98 -12.23 8.29
N ASP A 127 -18.87 -13.20 9.21
CA ASP A 127 -17.92 -14.32 9.17
C ASP A 127 -18.31 -15.40 8.13
N ARG A 128 -18.58 -14.96 6.89
CA ARG A 128 -18.83 -15.84 5.74
C ARG A 128 -18.13 -15.29 4.51
N SER A 129 -17.54 -16.18 3.73
CA SER A 129 -16.87 -15.84 2.47
C SER A 129 -17.79 -15.98 1.27
N CYS A 130 -17.53 -15.20 0.22
CA CYS A 130 -18.21 -15.31 -1.06
C CYS A 130 -18.03 -16.73 -1.66
N PRO A 131 -19.09 -17.42 -2.08
CA PRO A 131 -19.01 -18.76 -2.69
C PRO A 131 -18.54 -18.75 -4.15
N ASN A 132 -18.39 -17.58 -4.77
CA ASN A 132 -17.95 -17.48 -6.17
C ASN A 132 -16.43 -17.73 -6.28
N GLU A 133 -16.02 -18.70 -7.10
CA GLU A 133 -14.62 -19.09 -7.31
C GLU A 133 -13.73 -17.95 -7.83
N SER A 134 -14.32 -16.97 -8.51
CA SER A 134 -13.59 -15.77 -8.96
C SER A 134 -13.19 -14.83 -7.81
N CYS A 135 -13.79 -14.98 -6.62
CA CYS A 135 -13.55 -14.15 -5.44
C CYS A 135 -12.72 -14.94 -4.42
N TYR A 136 -11.46 -14.57 -4.22
CA TYR A 136 -10.53 -15.26 -3.33
C TYR A 136 -10.75 -14.86 -1.86
N ASN A 137 -11.56 -15.64 -1.12
CA ASN A 137 -11.82 -15.46 0.31
C ASN A 137 -12.31 -14.05 0.69
N VAL A 138 -13.13 -13.43 -0.17
CA VAL A 138 -13.70 -12.11 0.11
C VAL A 138 -14.86 -12.26 1.11
N PRO A 139 -14.83 -11.57 2.27
CA PRO A 139 -15.92 -11.65 3.24
C PRO A 139 -17.19 -10.95 2.72
N LEU A 140 -18.36 -11.50 3.05
CA LEU A 140 -19.66 -10.91 2.74
C LEU A 140 -19.98 -9.76 3.71
N VAL A 141 -20.67 -8.74 3.20
CA VAL A 141 -21.22 -7.65 4.01
C VAL A 141 -22.75 -7.72 4.02
N GLN A 142 -23.36 -7.33 5.13
CA GLN A 142 -24.80 -7.38 5.35
C GLN A 142 -25.38 -5.98 5.54
N ASP A 143 -26.49 -5.70 4.88
CA ASP A 143 -27.32 -4.53 5.16
C ASP A 143 -28.27 -4.80 6.34
N ARG A 144 -28.94 -3.75 6.82
CA ARG A 144 -29.98 -3.80 7.86
C ARG A 144 -31.15 -4.71 7.51
N GLU A 145 -31.42 -4.92 6.21
CA GLU A 145 -32.43 -5.87 5.71
C GLU A 145 -31.95 -7.34 5.72
N LYS A 146 -30.80 -7.64 6.31
CA LYS A 146 -30.16 -8.96 6.34
C LYS A 146 -29.74 -9.51 4.96
N VAL A 147 -29.75 -8.67 3.92
CA VAL A 147 -29.24 -9.04 2.59
C VAL A 147 -27.71 -9.03 2.65
N GLN A 148 -27.11 -10.16 2.31
CA GLN A 148 -25.66 -10.32 2.24
C GLN A 148 -25.18 -10.00 0.81
N GLU A 149 -24.05 -9.33 0.64
CA GLU A 149 -23.51 -8.95 -0.67
C GLU A 149 -21.99 -9.13 -0.69
N CYS A 150 -21.45 -9.70 -1.77
CA CYS A 150 -20.01 -9.68 -2.02
C CYS A 150 -19.63 -8.36 -2.68
N VAL A 151 -18.70 -7.61 -2.08
CA VAL A 151 -18.30 -6.28 -2.60
C VAL A 151 -17.54 -6.34 -3.93
N VAL A 152 -16.99 -7.50 -4.31
CA VAL A 152 -16.18 -7.65 -5.54
C VAL A 152 -17.07 -7.96 -6.73
N CYS A 153 -17.86 -9.05 -6.65
CA CYS A 153 -18.75 -9.49 -7.73
C CYS A 153 -20.17 -8.89 -7.65
N ASN A 154 -20.50 -8.16 -6.58
CA ASN A 154 -21.83 -7.56 -6.31
C ASN A 154 -22.99 -8.59 -6.28
N GLN A 155 -22.68 -9.87 -6.10
CA GLN A 155 -23.67 -10.92 -6.00
C GLN A 155 -24.30 -10.89 -4.60
N LYS A 156 -25.63 -10.95 -4.55
CA LYS A 156 -26.41 -10.90 -3.31
C LYS A 156 -26.82 -12.31 -2.88
N TYR A 157 -26.71 -12.56 -1.58
CA TYR A 157 -27.08 -13.79 -0.92
C TYR A 157 -28.09 -13.46 0.18
N MET A 158 -29.05 -14.34 0.41
CA MET A 158 -29.98 -14.23 1.54
C MET A 158 -29.95 -15.55 2.29
N ASP A 159 -29.98 -15.48 3.63
CA ASP A 159 -30.22 -16.66 4.44
C ASP A 159 -31.64 -17.18 4.22
N GLU A 160 -31.84 -18.49 4.26
CA GLU A 160 -33.16 -19.14 4.11
C GLU A 160 -34.21 -18.51 5.04
N ASP A 161 -33.85 -18.26 6.31
CA ASP A 161 -34.74 -17.61 7.29
C ASP A 161 -35.13 -16.18 6.86
N ALA A 162 -34.18 -15.43 6.31
CA ALA A 162 -34.43 -14.07 5.82
C ALA A 162 -35.26 -14.09 4.53
N TYR A 163 -35.08 -15.12 3.68
CA TYR A 163 -35.85 -15.33 2.47
C TYR A 163 -37.31 -15.64 2.81
N VAL A 164 -37.55 -16.61 3.70
CA VAL A 164 -38.90 -16.98 4.18
C VAL A 164 -39.60 -15.80 4.86
N ALA A 165 -38.88 -15.01 5.66
CA ALA A 165 -39.46 -13.81 6.29
C ALA A 165 -39.84 -12.72 5.27
N LYS A 166 -39.08 -12.56 4.18
CA LYS A 166 -39.29 -11.51 3.18
C LYS A 166 -40.30 -11.89 2.11
N TYR A 167 -40.30 -13.14 1.66
CA TYR A 167 -41.11 -13.62 0.53
C TYR A 167 -42.23 -14.59 0.94
N GLY A 168 -42.35 -14.89 2.24
CA GLY A 168 -43.17 -15.99 2.72
C GLY A 168 -42.49 -17.34 2.49
N ALA A 169 -42.84 -18.34 3.28
CA ALA A 169 -42.48 -19.70 2.92
C ALA A 169 -43.11 -19.97 1.55
N PRO A 170 -42.34 -20.42 0.54
CA PRO A 170 -42.97 -20.95 -0.66
C PRO A 170 -43.94 -22.01 -0.15
N GLU A 171 -45.23 -21.80 -0.42
CA GLU A 171 -46.30 -22.72 -0.09
C GLU A 171 -45.97 -24.00 -0.85
N GLN A 172 -45.14 -24.86 -0.25
CA GLN A 172 -44.97 -26.23 -0.70
C GLN A 172 -46.40 -26.74 -0.74
N GLU A 173 -46.86 -27.14 -1.94
CA GLU A 173 -48.16 -27.79 -2.12
C GLU A 173 -48.22 -28.98 -1.16
N THR A 174 -48.70 -28.72 0.05
CA THR A 174 -48.89 -29.69 1.09
C THR A 174 -50.08 -30.52 0.65
N LYS A 175 -49.78 -31.72 0.19
CA LYS A 175 -50.70 -32.85 0.28
C LYS A 175 -51.29 -32.85 1.71
N PRO A 176 -52.63 -32.85 1.86
CA PRO A 176 -53.29 -32.51 3.12
C PRO A 176 -53.10 -33.60 4.17
N GLU A 177 -52.61 -33.23 5.36
CA GLU A 177 -52.69 -34.05 6.57
C GLU A 177 -53.06 -33.16 7.78
N PRO A 178 -53.96 -33.60 8.69
CA PRO A 178 -54.85 -32.70 9.42
C PRO A 178 -54.28 -32.06 10.69
N GLN A 179 -54.86 -30.90 10.94
CA GLN A 179 -54.57 -29.85 11.92
C GLN A 179 -54.72 -30.26 13.39
N GLN A 180 -53.90 -29.67 14.28
CA GLN A 180 -54.30 -29.25 15.64
C GLN A 180 -53.45 -28.05 16.16
N PRO A 181 -53.94 -27.27 17.16
CA PRO A 181 -53.82 -25.81 17.15
C PRO A 181 -53.00 -25.13 18.27
N THR A 182 -52.36 -24.02 17.85
CA THR A 182 -52.15 -22.68 18.47
C THR A 182 -51.64 -22.47 19.91
N LYS A 183 -50.64 -21.57 20.05
CA LYS A 183 -50.76 -20.31 20.83
C LYS A 183 -49.62 -19.28 20.56
N PRO A 184 -49.90 -17.95 20.61
CA PRO A 184 -48.98 -16.85 20.29
C PRO A 184 -48.53 -16.02 21.52
N VAL A 185 -47.53 -15.11 21.36
CA VAL A 185 -47.29 -13.81 22.08
C VAL A 185 -45.80 -13.43 21.97
N GLU A 186 -45.29 -12.19 21.90
CA GLU A 186 -45.69 -10.84 21.43
C GLU A 186 -44.49 -9.90 21.76
N LYS A 187 -44.09 -8.98 20.85
CA LYS A 187 -43.47 -7.63 21.10
C LYS A 187 -42.11 -7.52 21.85
N LYS A 188 -41.28 -6.46 21.76
CA LYS A 188 -41.05 -5.25 20.93
C LYS A 188 -39.79 -4.55 21.51
N GLN A 189 -39.23 -3.60 20.75
CA GLN A 189 -38.70 -2.27 21.16
C GLN A 189 -37.21 -1.90 21.09
N ASP A 190 -37.06 -0.71 20.50
CA ASP A 190 -35.94 0.14 20.12
C ASP A 190 -35.37 1.06 21.23
N VAL A 191 -34.15 1.56 21.02
CA VAL A 191 -33.58 2.89 21.42
C VAL A 191 -32.21 3.03 20.72
N GLU A 192 -31.83 3.99 19.86
CA GLU A 192 -31.94 5.47 19.70
C GLU A 192 -30.83 6.33 20.39
N ALA A 193 -29.92 6.86 19.52
CA ALA A 193 -29.09 8.10 19.54
C ALA A 193 -28.03 8.31 20.68
N THR A 194 -26.93 9.08 20.59
CA THR A 194 -26.59 10.33 19.87
C THR A 194 -25.06 10.56 19.90
N MET A 195 -24.45 11.15 18.86
CA MET A 195 -23.03 11.62 18.79
C MET A 195 -22.87 13.12 19.15
N PRO A 196 -21.66 13.57 19.56
CA PRO A 196 -21.27 14.99 19.44
C PRO A 196 -20.09 15.27 18.45
N PRO A 197 -19.92 16.54 18.01
CA PRO A 197 -19.10 16.93 16.85
C PRO A 197 -17.67 17.43 17.18
N ALA A 198 -16.81 17.44 16.15
CA ALA A 198 -15.40 17.85 16.15
C ALA A 198 -15.16 19.34 15.86
N PRO A 199 -14.01 19.93 16.30
CA PRO A 199 -13.63 21.31 15.98
C PRO A 199 -12.62 21.43 14.82
N VAL A 200 -12.75 22.54 14.08
CA VAL A 200 -11.97 22.97 12.91
C VAL A 200 -10.92 24.00 13.31
N LEU A 201 -9.67 23.89 12.83
CA LEU A 201 -8.72 25.03 12.74
C LEU A 201 -7.78 24.90 11.52
N ASN A 202 -7.73 25.98 10.72
CA ASN A 202 -6.77 26.23 9.63
C ASN A 202 -5.51 26.94 10.17
N PRO A 203 -4.39 26.88 9.45
CA PRO A 203 -3.80 28.15 9.04
C PRO A 203 -3.22 28.19 7.61
N VAL A 204 -3.30 29.41 7.07
CA VAL A 204 -2.75 29.91 5.81
C VAL A 204 -1.23 30.02 5.91
N VAL A 205 -0.49 29.47 4.95
CA VAL A 205 0.93 29.80 4.72
C VAL A 205 1.18 30.05 3.24
N THR A 206 1.57 31.28 2.95
CA THR A 206 1.97 31.82 1.64
C THR A 206 3.36 31.27 1.28
N ALA A 207 3.50 30.62 0.12
CA ALA A 207 4.80 30.20 -0.41
C ALA A 207 4.94 30.54 -1.90
N THR A 208 5.82 31.49 -2.18
CA THR A 208 6.45 31.81 -3.45
C THR A 208 7.50 30.74 -3.78
N SER A 209 7.32 29.93 -4.82
CA SER A 209 8.41 29.18 -5.47
C SER A 209 7.97 28.58 -6.80
N SER A 210 8.36 29.21 -7.91
CA SER A 210 8.16 28.72 -9.27
C SER A 210 9.51 28.45 -9.94
N ALA A 211 9.59 27.35 -10.70
CA ALA A 211 10.62 26.99 -11.69
C ALA A 211 11.83 26.12 -11.25
N VAL A 212 11.61 24.82 -10.94
CA VAL A 212 12.71 23.81 -10.87
C VAL A 212 12.39 22.48 -11.59
N SER A 213 11.21 22.31 -12.21
CA SER A 213 10.72 20.97 -12.59
C SER A 213 11.38 20.31 -13.82
N SER A 214 12.21 21.02 -14.60
CA SER A 214 12.76 20.49 -15.87
C SER A 214 14.20 19.94 -15.80
N GLN A 215 14.83 19.91 -14.61
CA GLN A 215 16.26 19.55 -14.48
C GLN A 215 16.56 18.23 -13.75
N LEU A 216 15.55 17.45 -13.33
CA LEU A 216 15.77 16.28 -12.46
C LEU A 216 16.40 15.07 -13.19
N SER A 217 15.95 14.77 -14.42
CA SER A 217 16.40 13.61 -15.20
C SER A 217 17.91 13.58 -15.54
N PRO A 218 18.57 14.68 -15.99
CA PRO A 218 20.00 14.66 -16.24
C PRO A 218 20.83 14.51 -14.95
N ALA A 219 20.38 15.09 -13.84
CA ALA A 219 21.06 14.97 -12.55
C ALA A 219 21.07 13.53 -12.02
N ILE A 220 19.95 12.81 -12.15
CA ILE A 220 19.86 11.39 -11.75
C ILE A 220 20.79 10.52 -12.59
N SER A 221 20.82 10.75 -13.91
CA SER A 221 21.70 9.98 -14.80
C SER A 221 23.19 10.25 -14.53
N GLN A 222 23.55 11.50 -14.24
CA GLN A 222 24.90 11.87 -13.82
C GLN A 222 25.29 11.21 -12.49
N ALA A 223 24.40 11.21 -11.50
CA ALA A 223 24.64 10.57 -10.20
C ALA A 223 24.87 9.05 -10.34
N VAL A 224 24.09 8.37 -11.18
CA VAL A 224 24.27 6.93 -11.45
C VAL A 224 25.64 6.65 -12.10
N ASN A 225 26.07 7.49 -13.03
CA ASN A 225 27.39 7.34 -13.65
C ASN A 225 28.54 7.51 -12.63
N VAL A 226 28.45 8.51 -11.74
CA VAL A 226 29.43 8.71 -10.67
C VAL A 226 29.48 7.51 -9.74
N LEU A 227 28.33 6.96 -9.36
CA LEU A 227 28.23 5.77 -8.51
C LEU A 227 28.83 4.53 -9.20
N ASN A 228 28.60 4.33 -10.50
CA ASN A 228 29.20 3.24 -11.26
C ASN A 228 30.73 3.33 -11.29
N THR A 229 31.28 4.52 -11.54
CA THR A 229 32.74 4.74 -11.50
C THR A 229 33.31 4.44 -10.11
N LYS A 230 32.62 4.84 -9.04
CA LYS A 230 33.05 4.55 -7.67
C LYS A 230 32.97 3.07 -7.32
N ILE A 231 31.96 2.34 -7.80
CA ILE A 231 31.91 0.89 -7.64
C ILE A 231 33.10 0.24 -8.34
N ALA A 232 33.44 0.66 -9.56
CA ALA A 232 34.61 0.13 -10.27
C ALA A 232 35.92 0.39 -9.52
N GLU A 233 36.12 1.60 -8.99
CA GLU A 233 37.28 1.96 -8.16
C GLU A 233 37.35 1.10 -6.88
N LEU A 234 36.22 0.95 -6.17
CA LEU A 234 36.14 0.10 -4.98
C LEU A 234 36.42 -1.38 -5.30
N SER A 235 35.97 -1.88 -6.44
CA SER A 235 36.23 -3.26 -6.88
C SER A 235 37.71 -3.51 -7.15
N VAL A 236 38.42 -2.56 -7.77
CA VAL A 236 39.88 -2.64 -7.94
C VAL A 236 40.58 -2.62 -6.58
N ARG A 237 40.12 -1.75 -5.66
CA ARG A 237 40.68 -1.65 -4.31
C ARG A 237 40.44 -2.91 -3.48
N LEU A 238 39.30 -3.56 -3.66
CA LEU A 238 38.96 -4.84 -3.03
C LEU A 238 39.91 -5.95 -3.49
N ALA A 239 40.26 -5.99 -4.79
CA ALA A 239 41.18 -6.98 -5.33
C ALA A 239 42.63 -6.81 -4.82
N ALA A 240 43.00 -5.60 -4.39
CA ALA A 240 44.32 -5.29 -3.84
C ALA A 240 44.38 -5.38 -2.31
N ALA A 241 43.23 -5.48 -1.62
CA ALA A 241 43.17 -5.50 -0.17
C ALA A 241 43.56 -6.89 0.37
N THR A 242 44.50 -6.91 1.33
CA THR A 242 44.92 -8.13 2.03
C THR A 242 44.36 -8.23 3.44
N ASP A 243 43.95 -7.11 4.02
CA ASP A 243 43.39 -7.03 5.36
C ASP A 243 41.88 -7.31 5.36
N LEU A 244 41.43 -8.12 6.31
CA LEU A 244 40.04 -8.57 6.40
C LEU A 244 39.09 -7.40 6.73
N ASP A 245 39.52 -6.48 7.60
CA ASP A 245 38.72 -5.31 7.98
C ASP A 245 38.50 -4.38 6.78
N ASP A 246 39.54 -4.17 5.96
CA ASP A 246 39.42 -3.38 4.73
C ASP A 246 38.53 -4.05 3.68
N ILE A 247 38.62 -5.37 3.53
CA ILE A 247 37.72 -6.15 2.66
C ILE A 247 36.25 -5.97 3.10
N GLN A 248 35.97 -6.06 4.40
CA GLN A 248 34.62 -5.85 4.94
C GLN A 248 34.12 -4.42 4.75
N ARG A 249 34.99 -3.41 4.95
CA ARG A 249 34.63 -2.00 4.74
C ARG A 249 34.34 -1.70 3.26
N ILE A 250 35.18 -2.19 2.35
CA ILE A 250 35.03 -1.97 0.91
C ILE A 250 33.76 -2.69 0.39
N SER A 251 33.53 -3.94 0.78
CA SER A 251 32.32 -4.68 0.40
C SER A 251 31.03 -4.01 0.90
N LYS A 252 31.02 -3.49 2.14
CA LYS A 252 29.90 -2.71 2.67
C LYS A 252 29.67 -1.42 1.88
N ALA A 253 30.73 -0.71 1.50
CA ALA A 253 30.64 0.50 0.67
C ALA A 253 30.04 0.20 -0.72
N ILE A 254 30.50 -0.88 -1.38
CA ILE A 254 29.93 -1.35 -2.66
C ILE A 254 28.44 -1.66 -2.51
N GLY A 255 28.05 -2.34 -1.42
CA GLY A 255 26.65 -2.64 -1.12
C GLY A 255 25.77 -1.39 -0.96
N VAL A 256 26.30 -0.31 -0.35
CA VAL A 256 25.59 0.98 -0.24
C VAL A 256 25.45 1.65 -1.61
N CYS A 257 26.50 1.65 -2.43
CA CYS A 257 26.44 2.20 -3.79
C CYS A 257 25.40 1.45 -4.66
N ALA A 258 25.39 0.12 -4.64
CA ALA A 258 24.43 -0.69 -5.39
C ALA A 258 22.97 -0.41 -4.97
N LYS A 259 22.69 -0.34 -3.66
CA LYS A 259 21.37 0.05 -3.14
C LYS A 259 20.96 1.45 -3.59
N THR A 260 21.90 2.38 -3.69
CA THR A 260 21.63 3.76 -4.13
C THR A 260 21.29 3.80 -5.63
N ILE A 261 22.02 3.06 -6.46
CA ILE A 261 21.74 2.92 -7.91
C ILE A 261 20.33 2.35 -8.15
N THR A 262 19.93 1.32 -7.40
CA THR A 262 18.58 0.75 -7.56
C THR A 262 17.47 1.75 -7.21
N LYS A 263 17.69 2.61 -6.19
CA LYS A 263 16.75 3.70 -5.85
C LYS A 263 16.69 4.76 -6.96
N CYS A 264 17.83 5.18 -7.50
CA CYS A 264 17.89 6.13 -8.61
C CYS A 264 17.18 5.58 -9.86
N ASN A 265 17.36 4.30 -10.19
CA ASN A 265 16.67 3.68 -11.32
C ASN A 265 15.16 3.60 -11.10
N LYS A 266 14.70 3.27 -9.88
CA LYS A 266 13.26 3.30 -9.54
C LYS A 266 12.66 4.70 -9.71
N ALA A 267 13.37 5.74 -9.25
CA ALA A 267 12.95 7.13 -9.45
C ALA A 267 12.83 7.47 -10.95
N LYS A 268 13.83 7.09 -11.76
CA LYS A 268 13.81 7.28 -13.21
C LYS A 268 12.63 6.57 -13.89
N THR A 269 12.31 5.33 -13.48
CA THR A 269 11.14 4.61 -14.01
C THR A 269 9.82 5.25 -13.61
N ALA A 270 9.72 5.82 -12.41
CA ALA A 270 8.53 6.53 -11.96
C ALA A 270 8.30 7.81 -12.78
N GLU A 271 9.36 8.58 -13.06
CA GLU A 271 9.28 9.75 -13.95
C GLU A 271 8.83 9.37 -15.37
N TYR A 272 9.39 8.29 -15.92
CA TYR A 272 9.00 7.80 -17.24
C TYR A 272 7.52 7.38 -17.30
N MET A 273 7.03 6.71 -16.27
CA MET A 273 5.61 6.34 -16.18
C MET A 273 4.71 7.58 -16.06
N GLN A 274 5.12 8.61 -15.31
CA GLN A 274 4.38 9.87 -15.22
C GLN A 274 4.35 10.60 -16.56
N MET A 275 5.46 10.65 -17.29
CA MET A 275 5.51 11.23 -18.63
C MET A 275 4.59 10.50 -19.61
N LYS A 276 4.64 9.16 -19.65
CA LYS A 276 3.77 8.36 -20.51
C LYS A 276 2.29 8.56 -20.19
N PHE A 277 1.94 8.65 -18.91
CA PHE A 277 0.56 8.94 -18.51
C PHE A 277 0.10 10.32 -18.98
N PHE A 278 1.00 11.32 -18.93
CA PHE A 278 0.69 12.65 -19.43
C PHE A 278 0.54 12.70 -20.95
N GLU A 279 1.39 11.99 -21.70
CA GLU A 279 1.31 11.86 -23.16
C GLU A 279 0.00 11.21 -23.60
N GLN A 280 -0.39 10.09 -22.97
CA GLN A 280 -1.69 9.45 -23.20
C GLN A 280 -2.86 10.40 -22.91
N SER A 281 -2.76 11.23 -21.87
CA SER A 281 -3.80 12.20 -21.55
C SER A 281 -3.90 13.35 -22.56
N LEU A 282 -2.82 13.67 -23.29
CA LEU A 282 -2.85 14.68 -24.36
C LEU A 282 -3.47 14.12 -25.64
N ASP A 283 -3.16 12.88 -25.99
CA ASP A 283 -3.74 12.20 -27.16
C ASP A 283 -5.27 12.07 -27.00
N MET A 284 -5.75 11.67 -25.82
CA MET A 284 -7.20 11.59 -25.56
C MET A 284 -7.94 12.93 -25.69
N LYS A 285 -7.26 14.07 -25.47
CA LYS A 285 -7.89 15.39 -25.65
C LYS A 285 -7.95 15.79 -27.13
N LYS A 286 -7.00 15.32 -27.94
CA LYS A 286 -6.94 15.64 -29.37
C LYS A 286 -8.12 15.02 -30.13
N ASP A 287 -8.50 13.79 -29.78
CA ASP A 287 -9.64 13.11 -30.40
C ASP A 287 -10.98 13.75 -30.01
N SER A 288 -11.13 14.22 -28.76
CA SER A 288 -12.36 14.90 -28.32
C SER A 288 -12.59 16.26 -28.99
N GLY A 289 -11.52 16.96 -29.37
CA GLY A 289 -11.64 18.28 -30.01
C GLY A 289 -12.05 18.21 -31.49
N GLU A 290 -11.73 17.12 -32.18
CA GLU A 290 -12.03 16.98 -33.61
C GLU A 290 -13.51 16.65 -33.87
N GLU A 291 -14.18 15.94 -32.95
CA GLU A 291 -15.63 15.70 -33.03
C GLU A 291 -16.45 16.97 -32.79
N ASP A 292 -16.03 17.85 -31.89
CA ASP A 292 -16.73 19.10 -31.62
C ASP A 292 -16.52 20.14 -32.73
N MET A 293 -15.38 20.13 -33.43
CA MET A 293 -15.14 21.03 -34.56
C MET A 293 -15.97 20.63 -35.79
N LYS A 294 -16.22 19.33 -36.01
CA LYS A 294 -17.11 18.84 -37.09
C LYS A 294 -18.58 19.20 -36.85
N LYS A 295 -19.01 19.40 -35.60
CA LYS A 295 -20.40 19.84 -35.29
C LYS A 295 -20.63 21.32 -35.58
N LEU A 296 -19.58 22.15 -35.56
CA LEU A 296 -19.68 23.58 -35.85
C LEU A 296 -19.86 23.87 -37.35
N ASP A 297 -19.23 23.09 -38.23
CA ASP A 297 -19.42 23.23 -39.68
C ASP A 297 -20.85 22.88 -40.13
N THR A 298 -21.55 21.97 -39.42
CA THR A 298 -22.98 21.69 -39.69
C THR A 298 -23.94 22.78 -39.21
N LEU A 299 -23.51 23.75 -38.40
CA LEU A 299 -24.36 24.85 -37.92
C LEU A 299 -24.30 26.11 -38.80
N ASP A 300 -23.28 26.26 -39.64
CA ASP A 300 -23.21 27.39 -40.59
C ASP A 300 -24.17 27.22 -41.79
N ASP A 301 -24.62 26.00 -42.11
CA ASP A 301 -25.67 25.77 -43.12
C ASP A 301 -27.07 26.21 -42.67
N LEU A 302 -27.30 26.41 -41.37
CA LEU A 302 -28.58 26.91 -40.85
C LEU A 302 -28.65 28.45 -40.79
N ARG A 303 -27.56 29.16 -41.10
CA ARG A 303 -27.53 30.63 -41.06
C ARG A 303 -28.02 31.33 -42.33
N SER A 304 -28.38 30.57 -43.37
CA SER A 304 -28.90 31.12 -44.64
C SER A 304 -30.40 31.45 -44.62
N ILE A 305 -31.09 31.26 -43.49
CA ILE A 305 -32.53 31.56 -43.36
C ILE A 305 -32.77 32.50 -42.17
N HIS A 306 -32.29 33.75 -42.20
CA HIS A 306 -32.94 34.80 -41.40
C HIS A 306 -32.68 36.20 -41.99
N ARG A 307 -33.78 36.84 -42.42
CA ARG A 307 -33.86 38.26 -42.81
C ARG A 307 -33.58 39.19 -41.61
N PRO A 308 -33.10 40.41 -41.86
CA PRO A 308 -32.80 41.37 -40.80
C PRO A 308 -34.09 41.98 -40.24
N VAL A 309 -34.28 41.90 -38.93
CA VAL A 309 -35.20 42.78 -38.19
C VAL A 309 -34.35 43.69 -37.31
N SER A 310 -34.55 44.98 -37.53
CA SER A 310 -33.83 46.09 -36.93
C SER A 310 -34.06 46.21 -35.42
N GLY A 311 -32.96 46.47 -34.72
CA GLY A 311 -32.94 47.23 -33.47
C GLY A 311 -33.25 46.42 -32.23
N HIS A 312 -32.23 46.21 -31.39
CA HIS A 312 -32.21 46.65 -29.98
C HIS A 312 -30.79 46.42 -29.45
N SER A 313 -30.17 47.51 -29.00
CA SER A 313 -28.83 47.52 -28.39
C SER A 313 -28.93 46.99 -26.96
N VAL A 314 -28.40 45.79 -26.71
CA VAL A 314 -28.16 45.27 -25.36
C VAL A 314 -26.66 45.14 -25.15
N THR A 315 -26.13 45.97 -24.26
CA THR A 315 -24.75 45.97 -23.78
C THR A 315 -24.53 44.81 -22.81
N LEU A 316 -23.86 43.75 -23.29
CA LEU A 316 -23.45 42.62 -22.46
C LEU A 316 -22.09 42.88 -21.80
N ALA A 317 -22.05 42.88 -20.47
CA ALA A 317 -20.84 42.99 -19.67
C ALA A 317 -19.94 41.75 -19.83
N LYS A 318 -18.66 42.00 -20.11
CA LYS A 318 -17.60 40.97 -20.23
C LYS A 318 -17.28 40.40 -18.84
N GLY A 319 -17.72 39.18 -18.58
CA GLY A 319 -17.27 38.36 -17.45
C GLY A 319 -15.90 37.74 -17.77
N VAL A 320 -14.91 38.03 -16.93
CA VAL A 320 -13.56 37.48 -17.00
C VAL A 320 -13.58 36.06 -16.41
N TYR A 321 -13.52 35.04 -17.26
CA TYR A 321 -13.25 33.67 -16.83
C TYR A 321 -11.75 33.51 -16.56
N PRO A 322 -11.31 33.02 -15.38
CA PRO A 322 -9.91 32.69 -15.17
C PRO A 322 -9.55 31.46 -16.04
N SER A 323 -8.43 31.56 -16.76
CA SER A 323 -7.95 30.51 -17.65
C SER A 323 -7.63 29.21 -16.89
N LEU A 324 -7.83 28.07 -17.56
CA LEU A 324 -7.58 26.71 -17.06
C LEU A 324 -6.19 26.51 -16.42
N ASN A 325 -5.21 27.36 -16.77
CA ASN A 325 -3.85 27.32 -16.25
C ASN A 325 -3.76 27.66 -14.75
N ALA A 326 -4.71 28.44 -14.20
CA ALA A 326 -4.69 28.81 -12.78
C ALA A 326 -5.11 27.65 -11.85
N LEU A 327 -5.98 26.75 -12.31
CA LEU A 327 -6.42 25.58 -11.54
C LEU A 327 -5.40 24.43 -11.54
N GLN A 328 -4.54 24.34 -12.56
CA GLN A 328 -3.45 23.36 -12.60
C GLN A 328 -2.32 23.67 -11.62
N ALA A 329 -2.04 24.96 -11.35
CA ALA A 329 -0.98 25.35 -10.42
C ALA A 329 -1.28 24.97 -8.94
N ILE A 330 -2.56 24.81 -8.57
CA ILE A 330 -2.97 24.52 -7.18
C ILE A 330 -2.79 23.04 -6.82
N ARG A 331 -2.89 22.11 -7.79
CA ARG A 331 -2.82 20.66 -7.52
C ARG A 331 -1.40 20.14 -7.31
N ILE A 332 -0.40 20.76 -7.92
CA ILE A 332 1.02 20.31 -7.84
C ILE A 332 1.66 20.71 -6.50
N ASN A 333 1.30 21.87 -5.94
CA ASN A 333 1.85 22.33 -4.66
C ASN A 333 1.49 21.44 -3.46
N LYS A 334 0.43 20.62 -3.55
CA LYS A 334 0.02 19.72 -2.46
C LYS A 334 0.90 18.47 -2.33
N LEU A 335 1.59 18.06 -3.39
CA LEU A 335 2.48 16.88 -3.38
C LEU A 335 3.92 17.22 -2.94
N LEU A 336 4.40 18.44 -3.22
CA LEU A 336 5.77 18.85 -2.86
C LEU A 336 5.94 19.20 -1.37
N GLY A 337 4.85 19.53 -0.66
CA GLY A 337 4.88 19.81 0.78
C GLY A 337 5.26 18.60 1.67
N GLN A 338 5.14 17.37 1.17
CA GLN A 338 5.45 16.16 1.95
C GLN A 338 6.93 15.73 1.88
N LEU A 339 7.73 16.27 0.94
CA LEU A 339 9.13 15.87 0.75
C LEU A 339 10.16 16.79 1.41
N ALA A 340 9.76 17.95 1.94
CA ALA A 340 10.67 18.96 2.48
C ALA A 340 11.12 18.74 3.96
N CYS A 341 10.78 17.61 4.60
CA CYS A 341 11.13 17.35 6.00
C CYS A 341 12.49 16.66 6.26
N CYS A 342 13.30 16.37 5.23
CA CYS A 342 14.63 15.80 5.42
C CYS A 342 15.68 16.88 5.70
N LYS A 343 15.78 17.28 6.97
CA LYS A 343 16.79 18.19 7.51
C LYS A 343 18.16 17.50 7.51
N ALA A 344 19.14 18.10 6.82
CA ALA A 344 20.52 17.59 6.73
C ALA A 344 21.23 17.59 8.11
N PRO A 345 22.06 16.57 8.43
CA PRO A 345 22.89 16.60 9.62
C PRO A 345 24.05 17.60 9.45
N LYS A 346 24.23 18.46 10.46
CA LYS A 346 25.37 19.37 10.56
C LYS A 346 26.65 18.56 10.79
N ASP A 347 27.64 18.76 9.93
CA ASP A 347 29.01 18.29 10.11
C ASP A 347 29.56 18.71 11.49
N ARG A 348 29.87 17.70 12.32
CA ARG A 348 30.67 17.86 13.53
C ARG A 348 32.09 17.43 13.17
N SER A 349 32.98 18.40 13.05
CA SER A 349 34.42 18.21 12.90
C SER A 349 34.97 17.44 14.09
N ILE A 350 35.35 16.18 13.88
CA ILE A 350 36.12 15.39 14.84
C ILE A 350 37.59 15.73 14.62
N GLY A 351 38.15 16.53 15.53
CA GLY A 351 39.59 16.79 15.60
C GLY A 351 40.32 15.56 16.12
N PHE A 352 41.13 14.94 15.27
CA PHE A 352 42.08 13.91 15.66
C PHE A 352 43.27 14.55 16.39
N LYS A 353 43.40 14.31 17.69
CA LYS A 353 44.67 14.50 18.42
C LYS A 353 45.50 13.24 18.26
N PHE A 354 46.62 13.36 17.54
CA PHE A 354 47.72 12.40 17.60
C PHE A 354 48.34 12.46 18.99
N VAL A 355 48.38 11.32 19.69
CA VAL A 355 49.25 11.11 20.86
C VAL A 355 50.34 10.16 20.39
N SER A 356 51.54 10.69 20.15
CA SER A 356 52.76 9.87 20.09
C SER A 356 53.02 9.29 21.48
N LYS A 357 53.27 7.99 21.53
CA LYS A 357 53.94 7.35 22.66
C LYS A 357 55.35 7.00 22.22
N ASP A 358 56.31 7.52 22.98
CA ASP A 358 57.69 7.04 23.07
C ASP A 358 57.75 5.67 23.76
#